data_AF-A0A1Y1IFN7-F1
#
_entry.id   AF-A0A1Y1IFN7-F1
#
_cell.length_a   1.000
_cell.length_b   1.000
_cell.length_c   1.000
_cell.angle_alpha   90.00
_cell.angle_beta   90.00
_cell.angle_gamma   90.00
#
_symmetry.space_group_name_H-M   'P 1'
#
loop_
_entity.id
_entity.type
_entity.pdbx_description
1 polymer ?
#
loop_
_entity_poly.entity_id
_entity_poly.type
_entity_poly.pdbx_seq_one_letter_code
_entity_poly.pdbx_strand_id
1 'polypeptide(L)'
;MSDSENEEEKKELDLSSNDVVTKYKLAAEIANKALALVISEAKPGVKVFDLCQKGDEFITKQVSTLYTKAKVKIDKGVAFPTSVSLNNVVGHYSALEGDTLELKEGDVVKIDLGAHIDGFAAVVAHTLVLQEGPVTGKTADVIAAANTAAEVALRLVRPGKKNMSVTEAFKKVAEAYDVKMVEGVLSHQMKQFVIDGNKVVITVAGPEAKVDEAEFEENEVYAVDVVVSSGEGKPRILDEKQTSVYKRALDKEYKLKLKASRATLSEINQRFPVMPFTIRELKDKQAKLGVKDCVTHELLTPYPVLHEKQGDIVAHFKFTVLLMPNGSDRITGHPVQELKPDKEVDDPEIKAWLALGTKSKKKGGGAKKKAKKAGEGSSKEAESKEGGKDEELPDAAE
;
A
#
# COMPACT_ATOMS: atom_id res chain seq x y z
N MET A 1 -38.06 -31.16 14.95
CA MET A 1 -38.37 -30.13 13.93
C MET A 1 -37.04 -29.48 13.60
N SER A 2 -36.68 -29.51 12.32
CA SER A 2 -35.43 -28.98 11.80
C SER A 2 -35.51 -27.46 11.78
N ASP A 3 -34.84 -26.81 12.73
CA ASP A 3 -34.50 -25.40 12.61
C ASP A 3 -33.37 -25.30 11.58
N SER A 4 -33.76 -25.27 10.31
CA SER A 4 -32.93 -24.75 9.24
C SER A 4 -32.88 -23.23 9.43
N GLU A 5 -31.97 -22.79 10.30
CA GLU A 5 -31.62 -21.37 10.39
C GLU A 5 -31.10 -20.95 9.01
N ASN A 6 -31.80 -19.97 8.43
CA ASN A 6 -31.35 -19.20 7.28
C ASN A 6 -29.99 -18.56 7.64
N GLU A 7 -28.90 -19.23 7.30
CA GLU A 7 -27.63 -18.54 7.03
C GLU A 7 -27.86 -17.71 5.77
N GLU A 8 -28.40 -16.50 5.93
CA GLU A 8 -28.21 -15.47 4.93
C GLU A 8 -26.69 -15.28 4.80
N GLU A 9 -26.09 -15.89 3.78
CA GLU A 9 -24.71 -15.62 3.38
C GLU A 9 -24.58 -14.10 3.31
N LYS A 10 -23.93 -13.50 4.31
CA LYS A 10 -23.64 -12.07 4.33
C LYS A 10 -22.84 -11.78 3.08
N LYS A 11 -23.51 -11.22 2.07
CA LYS A 11 -22.89 -10.89 0.80
C LYS A 11 -21.66 -10.02 1.06
N GLU A 12 -20.50 -10.52 0.66
CA GLU A 12 -19.24 -9.80 0.80
C GLU A 12 -19.34 -8.45 0.09
N LEU A 13 -18.96 -7.37 0.77
CA LEU A 13 -18.96 -6.03 0.21
C LEU A 13 -17.71 -5.83 -0.66
N ASP A 14 -17.92 -5.44 -1.92
CA ASP A 14 -16.87 -5.27 -2.92
C ASP A 14 -16.96 -3.90 -3.61
N LEU A 15 -16.11 -3.69 -4.62
CA LEU A 15 -16.05 -2.43 -5.39
C LEU A 15 -17.26 -2.19 -6.31
N SER A 16 -18.24 -3.12 -6.40
CA SER A 16 -19.50 -2.84 -7.09
C SER A 16 -20.35 -1.79 -6.34
N SER A 17 -20.06 -1.59 -5.04
CA SER A 17 -20.68 -0.56 -4.21
C SER A 17 -19.89 0.75 -4.24
N ASN A 18 -20.55 1.84 -4.63
CA ASN A 18 -19.98 3.19 -4.58
C ASN A 18 -19.58 3.62 -3.15
N ASP A 19 -20.29 3.14 -2.13
CA ASP A 19 -19.94 3.43 -0.73
C ASP A 19 -18.61 2.78 -0.34
N VAL A 20 -18.38 1.53 -0.76
CA VAL A 20 -17.11 0.81 -0.55
C VAL A 20 -15.96 1.53 -1.24
N VAL A 21 -16.14 1.89 -2.52
CA VAL A 21 -15.13 2.65 -3.29
C VAL A 21 -14.82 3.99 -2.60
N THR A 22 -15.84 4.67 -2.06
CA THR A 22 -15.67 5.95 -1.35
C THR A 22 -14.86 5.76 -0.07
N LYS A 23 -15.13 4.72 0.72
CA LYS A 23 -14.38 4.42 1.95
C LYS A 23 -12.91 4.10 1.66
N TYR A 24 -12.62 3.30 0.63
CA TYR A 24 -11.24 3.07 0.17
C TYR A 24 -10.55 4.37 -0.24
N LYS A 25 -11.22 5.23 -1.02
CA LYS A 25 -10.63 6.50 -1.47
C LYS A 25 -10.38 7.49 -0.33
N LEU A 26 -11.29 7.57 0.64
CA LEU A 26 -11.08 8.39 1.84
C LEU A 26 -9.95 7.86 2.72
N ALA A 27 -9.86 6.55 2.92
CA ALA A 27 -8.75 5.93 3.63
C ALA A 27 -7.41 6.20 2.92
N ALA A 28 -7.40 6.09 1.59
CA ALA A 28 -6.23 6.37 0.76
C ALA A 28 -5.78 7.83 0.82
N GLU A 29 -6.72 8.76 0.79
CA GLU A 29 -6.44 10.20 0.93
C GLU A 29 -5.74 10.49 2.27
N ILE A 30 -6.24 9.90 3.36
CA ILE A 30 -5.63 10.04 4.69
C ILE A 30 -4.24 9.41 4.72
N ALA A 31 -4.06 8.20 4.18
CA ALA A 31 -2.77 7.54 4.11
C ALA A 31 -1.74 8.34 3.29
N ASN A 32 -2.13 8.88 2.13
CA ASN A 32 -1.24 9.72 1.31
C ASN A 32 -0.85 11.01 2.03
N LYS A 33 -1.80 11.66 2.74
CA LYS A 33 -1.52 12.85 3.54
C LYS A 33 -0.61 12.56 4.73
N ALA A 34 -0.81 11.42 5.39
CA ALA A 34 0.07 10.96 6.48
C ALA A 34 1.49 10.70 5.96
N LEU A 35 1.62 9.98 4.84
CA LEU A 35 2.91 9.73 4.20
C LEU A 35 3.61 11.04 3.82
N ALA A 36 2.91 11.97 3.17
CA ALA A 36 3.48 13.27 2.80
C ALA A 36 3.93 14.08 4.03
N LEU A 37 3.20 14.00 5.14
CA LEU A 37 3.60 14.62 6.40
C LEU A 37 4.86 13.97 6.98
N VAL A 38 4.94 12.64 7.02
CA VAL A 38 6.12 11.95 7.55
C VAL A 38 7.35 12.25 6.68
N ILE A 39 7.19 12.27 5.36
CA ILE A 39 8.25 12.64 4.41
C ILE A 39 8.76 14.07 4.63
N SER A 40 7.86 15.04 4.80
CA SER A 40 8.28 16.45 4.98
C SER A 40 9.02 16.72 6.29
N GLU A 41 8.88 15.80 7.26
CA GLU A 41 9.49 15.85 8.58
C GLU A 41 10.73 14.96 8.69
N ALA A 42 10.93 14.03 7.74
CA ALA A 42 12.10 13.18 7.68
C ALA A 42 13.34 14.01 7.30
N LYS A 43 14.07 14.47 8.32
CA LYS A 43 15.27 15.31 8.19
C LYS A 43 16.39 14.76 9.08
N PRO A 44 17.66 14.99 8.74
CA PRO A 44 18.77 14.64 9.61
C PRO A 44 18.59 15.17 11.05
N GLY A 45 18.87 14.33 12.04
CA GLY A 45 18.69 14.61 13.47
C GLY A 45 17.29 14.36 14.02
N VAL A 46 16.28 14.09 13.17
CA VAL A 46 14.94 13.72 13.65
C VAL A 46 14.94 12.26 14.12
N LYS A 47 14.27 11.99 15.24
CA LYS A 47 14.15 10.61 15.75
C LYS A 47 13.13 9.82 14.96
N VAL A 48 13.45 8.55 14.71
CA VAL A 48 12.55 7.59 14.07
C VAL A 48 11.25 7.44 14.87
N PHE A 49 11.34 7.45 16.21
CA PHE A 49 10.19 7.44 17.11
C PHE A 49 9.21 8.59 16.84
N ASP A 50 9.71 9.81 16.70
CA ASP A 50 8.88 11.00 16.49
C ASP A 50 8.11 10.90 15.17
N LEU A 51 8.75 10.38 14.10
CA LEU A 51 8.11 10.15 12.81
C LEU A 51 7.00 9.09 12.89
N CYS A 52 7.27 7.96 13.56
CA CYS A 52 6.28 6.91 13.77
C CYS A 52 5.04 7.44 14.52
N GLN A 53 5.26 8.17 15.61
CA GLN A 53 4.17 8.74 16.40
C GLN A 53 3.38 9.77 15.59
N LYS A 54 4.06 10.67 14.88
CA LYS A 54 3.42 11.73 14.08
C LYS A 54 2.54 11.19 12.97
N GLY A 55 2.95 10.10 12.31
CA GLY A 55 2.13 9.43 11.29
C GLY A 55 0.84 8.84 11.87
N ASP A 56 0.93 8.09 12.97
CA ASP A 56 -0.22 7.43 13.60
C ASP A 56 -1.21 8.44 14.21
N GLU A 57 -0.69 9.48 14.86
CA GLU A 57 -1.50 10.57 15.41
C GLU A 57 -2.25 11.33 14.31
N PHE A 58 -1.58 11.59 13.18
CA PHE A 58 -2.21 12.24 12.05
C PHE A 58 -3.36 11.40 11.50
N ILE A 59 -3.14 10.10 11.25
CA ILE A 59 -4.18 9.18 10.76
C ILE A 59 -5.36 9.16 11.73
N THR A 60 -5.09 8.92 13.01
CA THR A 60 -6.11 8.85 14.08
C THR A 60 -6.94 10.13 14.15
N LYS A 61 -6.28 11.30 14.08
CA LYS A 61 -6.96 12.60 14.08
C LYS A 61 -7.85 12.75 12.84
N GLN A 62 -7.35 12.46 11.64
CA GLN A 62 -8.12 12.63 10.40
C GLN A 62 -9.36 11.71 10.39
N VAL A 63 -9.20 10.41 10.67
CA VAL A 63 -10.34 9.48 10.64
C VAL A 63 -11.38 9.81 11.70
N SER A 64 -11.00 10.38 12.85
CA SER A 64 -11.95 10.75 13.91
C SER A 64 -13.00 11.77 13.47
N THR A 65 -12.68 12.58 12.45
CA THR A 65 -13.60 13.61 11.91
C THR A 65 -14.65 13.04 10.96
N LEU A 66 -14.46 11.81 10.46
CA LEU A 66 -15.33 11.19 9.46
C LEU A 66 -16.45 10.39 10.12
N TYR A 67 -17.62 10.32 9.47
CA TYR A 67 -18.76 9.49 9.89
C TYR A 67 -19.21 9.69 11.36
N THR A 68 -19.03 10.89 11.91
CA THR A 68 -19.39 11.22 13.31
C THR A 68 -20.89 11.22 13.57
N LYS A 69 -21.70 11.42 12.54
CA LYS A 69 -23.18 11.42 12.59
C LYS A 69 -23.81 10.12 12.06
N ALA A 70 -23.02 9.08 11.84
CA ALA A 70 -23.53 7.80 11.35
C ALA A 70 -24.46 7.16 12.39
N LYS A 71 -25.58 6.58 11.94
CA LYS A 71 -26.54 5.88 12.82
C LYS A 71 -25.93 4.64 13.48
N VAL A 72 -24.97 4.01 12.80
CA VAL A 72 -24.19 2.87 13.27
C VAL A 72 -22.76 3.33 13.45
N LYS A 73 -22.14 2.91 14.56
CA LYS A 73 -20.72 3.18 14.81
C LYS A 73 -19.88 2.52 13.71
N ILE A 74 -19.14 3.34 12.97
CA ILE A 74 -18.19 2.89 11.96
C ILE A 74 -16.80 2.81 12.59
N ASP A 75 -16.21 1.62 12.50
CA ASP A 75 -14.84 1.39 12.94
C ASP A 75 -13.84 2.02 11.96
N LYS A 76 -12.81 2.70 12.47
CA LYS A 76 -11.87 3.49 11.65
C LYS A 76 -10.63 3.82 12.46
N GLY A 77 -9.49 3.86 11.80
CA GLY A 77 -8.21 3.94 12.49
C GLY A 77 -7.02 3.74 11.58
N VAL A 78 -5.90 3.41 12.23
CA VAL A 78 -4.67 2.95 11.60
C VAL A 78 -4.88 1.52 11.11
N ALA A 79 -4.63 1.27 9.82
CA ALA A 79 -4.66 -0.06 9.22
C ALA A 79 -3.30 -0.76 9.30
N PHE A 80 -2.22 0.02 9.22
CA PHE A 80 -0.86 -0.46 9.44
C PHE A 80 -0.08 0.65 10.16
N PRO A 81 0.56 0.36 11.31
CA PRO A 81 1.24 1.38 12.09
C PRO A 81 2.42 1.96 11.33
N THR A 82 2.62 3.26 11.51
CA THR A 82 3.73 3.96 10.87
C THR A 82 5.04 3.31 11.26
N SER A 83 5.73 2.82 10.24
CA SER A 83 7.00 2.11 10.33
C SER A 83 8.02 2.83 9.48
N VAL A 84 9.18 3.13 10.05
CA VAL A 84 10.25 3.91 9.42
C VAL A 84 11.54 3.11 9.51
N SER A 85 11.95 2.51 8.38
CA SER A 85 13.06 1.55 8.29
C SER A 85 14.22 2.13 7.49
N LEU A 86 15.41 2.20 8.10
CA LEU A 86 16.59 2.85 7.52
C LEU A 86 17.49 1.84 6.79
N ASN A 87 18.06 2.23 5.65
CA ASN A 87 19.17 1.55 4.97
C ASN A 87 18.91 0.05 4.74
N ASN A 88 19.65 -0.83 5.42
CA ASN A 88 19.55 -2.29 5.32
C ASN A 88 18.37 -2.91 6.11
N VAL A 89 17.70 -2.13 6.97
CA VAL A 89 16.47 -2.59 7.65
C VAL A 89 15.37 -2.66 6.59
N VAL A 90 14.76 -3.83 6.41
CA VAL A 90 13.83 -4.13 5.32
C VAL A 90 12.45 -3.51 5.56
N GLY A 91 11.91 -3.65 6.77
CA GLY A 91 10.56 -3.18 7.08
C GLY A 91 10.16 -3.40 8.54
N HIS A 92 8.94 -2.94 8.86
CA HIS A 92 8.25 -3.10 10.15
C HIS A 92 8.92 -2.43 11.36
N TYR A 93 9.91 -1.56 11.15
CA TYR A 93 10.53 -0.80 12.24
C TYR A 93 9.58 0.30 12.74
N SER A 94 8.70 -0.03 13.69
CA SER A 94 7.87 0.95 14.41
C SER A 94 8.46 1.19 15.80
N ALA A 95 9.24 2.27 15.91
CA ALA A 95 10.04 2.58 17.10
C ALA A 95 9.18 2.68 18.38
N LEU A 96 9.73 2.18 19.49
CA LEU A 96 9.09 2.24 20.81
C LEU A 96 9.57 3.47 21.60
N GLU A 97 8.84 3.82 22.65
CA GLU A 97 9.28 4.86 23.57
C GLU A 97 10.67 4.53 24.15
N GLY A 98 11.57 5.51 24.11
CA GLY A 98 12.97 5.37 24.50
C GLY A 98 13.93 4.98 23.36
N ASP A 99 13.44 4.73 22.14
CA ASP A 99 14.28 4.59 20.96
C ASP A 99 15.02 5.91 20.66
N THR A 100 16.34 5.82 20.45
CA THR A 100 17.23 6.96 20.20
C THR A 100 17.76 6.99 18.77
N LEU A 101 17.23 6.16 17.87
CA LEU A 101 17.64 6.14 16.47
C LEU A 101 17.23 7.45 15.78
N GLU A 102 18.22 8.16 15.26
CA GLU A 102 18.07 9.43 14.55
C GLU A 102 18.46 9.28 13.09
N LEU A 103 17.72 9.97 12.24
CA LEU A 103 17.97 10.08 10.80
C LEU A 103 19.30 10.81 10.55
N LYS A 104 20.02 10.42 9.51
CA LYS A 104 21.27 11.05 9.07
C LYS A 104 21.20 11.44 7.60
N GLU A 105 21.98 12.45 7.24
CA GLU A 105 22.19 12.80 5.84
C GLU A 105 22.65 11.57 5.04
N GLY A 106 22.03 11.34 3.89
CA GLY A 106 22.27 10.19 3.02
C GLY A 106 21.55 8.90 3.42
N ASP A 107 20.81 8.86 4.53
CA ASP A 107 20.03 7.67 4.89
C ASP A 107 18.95 7.38 3.84
N VAL A 108 18.80 6.10 3.51
CA VAL A 108 17.68 5.58 2.72
C VAL A 108 16.55 5.24 3.67
N VAL A 109 15.48 6.02 3.63
CA VAL A 109 14.34 5.95 4.55
C VAL A 109 13.16 5.31 3.85
N LYS A 110 12.67 4.20 4.41
CA LYS A 110 11.42 3.55 3.99
C LYS A 110 10.33 3.86 4.99
N ILE A 111 9.25 4.47 4.54
CA ILE A 111 8.07 4.79 5.36
C ILE A 111 6.93 3.90 4.90
N ASP A 112 6.31 3.14 5.80
CA ASP A 112 5.15 2.26 5.55
C ASP A 112 4.05 2.53 6.57
N LEU A 113 2.84 2.81 6.11
CA LEU A 113 1.68 3.14 6.95
C LEU A 113 0.36 2.86 6.23
N GLY A 114 -0.74 2.84 6.97
CA GLY A 114 -2.07 2.73 6.38
C GLY A 114 -3.20 3.20 7.27
N ALA A 115 -4.33 3.52 6.64
CA ALA A 115 -5.57 3.89 7.30
C ALA A 115 -6.71 2.96 6.85
N HIS A 116 -7.73 2.78 7.70
CA HIS A 116 -8.96 2.09 7.30
C HIS A 116 -10.20 2.87 7.73
N ILE A 117 -11.27 2.67 6.96
CA ILE A 117 -12.62 3.14 7.27
C ILE A 117 -13.56 1.97 7.05
N ASP A 118 -14.32 1.61 8.08
CA ASP A 118 -15.25 0.47 8.10
C ASP A 118 -14.59 -0.86 7.73
N GLY A 119 -13.30 -1.00 8.06
CA GLY A 119 -12.49 -2.17 7.72
C GLY A 119 -11.90 -2.16 6.31
N PHE A 120 -12.24 -1.19 5.44
CA PHE A 120 -11.62 -1.05 4.13
C PHE A 120 -10.29 -0.30 4.25
N ALA A 121 -9.19 -1.03 4.09
CA ALA A 121 -7.84 -0.53 4.32
C ALA A 121 -7.21 0.05 3.04
N ALA A 122 -6.45 1.14 3.21
CA ALA A 122 -5.53 1.65 2.21
C ALA A 122 -4.15 1.82 2.87
N VAL A 123 -3.18 1.10 2.32
CA VAL A 123 -1.77 1.08 2.77
C VAL A 123 -0.87 1.66 1.69
N VAL A 124 0.22 2.28 2.13
CA VAL A 124 1.22 2.91 1.26
C VAL A 124 2.61 2.81 1.89
N ALA A 125 3.60 2.52 1.05
CA ALA A 125 4.99 2.63 1.44
C ALA A 125 5.81 3.33 0.36
N HIS A 126 6.82 4.07 0.79
CA HIS A 126 7.67 4.86 -0.08
C HIS A 126 9.10 4.90 0.44
N THR A 127 10.05 4.91 -0.49
CA THR A 127 11.48 5.08 -0.20
C THR A 127 11.96 6.43 -0.67
N LEU A 128 12.66 7.15 0.20
CA LEU A 128 13.40 8.36 -0.13
C LEU A 128 14.83 8.28 0.41
N VAL A 129 15.68 9.16 -0.08
CA VAL A 129 17.03 9.39 0.45
C VAL A 129 17.07 10.80 1.04
N LEU A 130 17.63 10.94 2.24
CA LEU A 130 17.81 12.23 2.91
C LEU A 130 18.98 12.99 2.30
N GLN A 131 18.77 13.54 1.11
CA GLN A 131 19.74 14.36 0.40
C GLN A 131 19.06 15.37 -0.51
N GLU A 132 19.80 16.40 -0.89
CA GLU A 132 19.43 17.30 -1.98
C GLU A 132 19.90 16.77 -3.34
N GLY A 133 19.16 17.10 -4.39
CA GLY A 133 19.51 16.74 -5.76
C GLY A 133 19.29 15.25 -6.09
N PRO A 134 19.75 14.81 -7.28
CA PRO A 134 19.49 13.47 -7.78
C PRO A 134 20.20 12.40 -6.96
N VAL A 135 19.50 11.30 -6.68
CA VAL A 135 20.09 10.09 -6.11
C VAL A 135 20.88 9.36 -7.21
N THR A 136 22.08 8.88 -6.89
CA THR A 136 23.00 8.25 -7.87
C THR A 136 23.52 6.89 -7.40
N GLY A 137 24.19 6.16 -8.30
CA GLY A 137 24.89 4.90 -8.02
C GLY A 137 23.98 3.77 -7.54
N LYS A 138 24.55 2.86 -6.75
CA LYS A 138 23.88 1.65 -6.24
C LYS A 138 22.54 1.95 -5.55
N THR A 139 22.42 3.06 -4.82
CA THR A 139 21.15 3.46 -4.19
C THR A 139 20.10 3.84 -5.23
N ALA A 140 20.48 4.58 -6.27
CA ALA A 140 19.57 4.92 -7.36
C ALA A 140 19.11 3.68 -8.13
N ASP A 141 19.99 2.71 -8.37
CA ASP A 141 19.65 1.45 -9.04
C ASP A 141 18.57 0.68 -8.27
N VAL A 142 18.72 0.53 -6.95
CA VAL A 142 17.75 -0.18 -6.11
C VAL A 142 16.39 0.51 -6.07
N ILE A 143 16.38 1.85 -5.92
CA ILE A 143 15.13 2.61 -5.88
C ILE A 143 14.46 2.61 -7.25
N ALA A 144 15.23 2.75 -8.33
CA ALA A 144 14.72 2.71 -9.70
C ALA A 144 14.15 1.32 -10.04
N ALA A 145 14.81 0.25 -9.63
CA ALA A 145 14.33 -1.12 -9.78
C ALA A 145 13.00 -1.34 -9.04
N ALA A 146 12.92 -0.92 -7.77
CA ALA A 146 11.72 -1.06 -6.97
C ALA A 146 10.55 -0.24 -7.55
N ASN A 147 10.80 0.99 -7.99
CA ASN A 147 9.78 1.80 -8.67
C ASN A 147 9.35 1.21 -10.02
N THR A 148 10.29 0.72 -10.83
CA THR A 148 9.99 0.06 -12.10
C THR A 148 9.12 -1.18 -11.87
N ALA A 149 9.47 -2.00 -10.88
CA ALA A 149 8.69 -3.17 -10.50
C ALA A 149 7.27 -2.78 -10.02
N ALA A 150 7.13 -1.72 -9.23
CA ALA A 150 5.83 -1.20 -8.81
C ALA A 150 4.97 -0.69 -10.00
N GLU A 151 5.58 -0.04 -10.98
CA GLU A 151 4.92 0.42 -12.21
C GLU A 151 4.51 -0.73 -13.14
N VAL A 152 5.36 -1.76 -13.26
CA VAL A 152 5.04 -2.99 -13.98
C VAL A 152 3.90 -3.73 -13.29
N ALA A 153 3.97 -3.92 -11.97
CA ALA A 153 2.92 -4.57 -11.20
C ALA A 153 1.58 -3.85 -11.32
N LEU A 154 1.55 -2.51 -11.30
CA LEU A 154 0.31 -1.74 -11.51
C LEU A 154 -0.39 -2.09 -12.83
N ARG A 155 0.37 -2.47 -13.86
CA ARG A 155 -0.15 -2.79 -15.20
C ARG A 155 -0.47 -4.27 -15.38
N LEU A 156 0.12 -5.14 -14.56
CA LEU A 156 -0.07 -6.60 -14.60
C LEU A 156 -1.11 -7.10 -13.59
N VAL A 157 -1.26 -6.44 -12.44
CA VAL A 157 -2.33 -6.69 -11.46
C VAL A 157 -3.63 -6.08 -12.01
N ARG A 158 -4.32 -6.87 -12.83
CA ARG A 158 -5.58 -6.50 -13.50
C ARG A 158 -6.43 -7.75 -13.79
N PRO A 159 -7.76 -7.61 -13.90
CA PRO A 159 -8.64 -8.73 -14.15
C PRO A 159 -8.23 -9.58 -15.36
N GLY A 160 -8.34 -10.90 -15.23
CA GLY A 160 -7.96 -11.86 -16.28
C GLY A 160 -6.46 -12.15 -16.40
N LYS A 161 -5.63 -11.60 -15.51
CA LYS A 161 -4.21 -11.91 -15.41
C LYS A 161 -3.93 -12.73 -14.17
N LYS A 162 -2.84 -13.50 -14.20
CA LYS A 162 -2.44 -14.38 -13.10
C LYS A 162 -1.37 -13.73 -12.23
N ASN A 163 -1.42 -14.00 -10.93
CA ASN A 163 -0.41 -13.55 -9.97
C ASN A 163 1.02 -13.94 -10.36
N MET A 164 1.23 -15.16 -10.87
CA MET A 164 2.53 -15.66 -11.29
C MET A 164 3.20 -14.81 -12.38
N SER A 165 2.42 -14.18 -13.26
CA SER A 165 2.98 -13.28 -14.29
C SER A 165 3.60 -12.01 -13.70
N VAL A 166 3.12 -11.58 -12.53
CA VAL A 166 3.69 -10.44 -11.79
C VAL A 166 4.99 -10.86 -11.11
N THR A 167 5.02 -12.06 -10.50
CA THR A 167 6.23 -12.66 -9.91
C THR A 167 7.35 -12.81 -10.94
N GLU A 168 7.04 -13.33 -12.13
CA GLU A 168 8.00 -13.43 -13.24
C GLU A 168 8.52 -12.06 -13.69
N ALA A 169 7.65 -11.06 -13.75
CA ALA A 169 8.01 -9.71 -14.11
C ALA A 169 8.94 -9.06 -13.08
N PHE A 170 8.72 -9.29 -11.79
CA PHE A 170 9.61 -8.84 -10.73
C PHE A 170 11.03 -9.40 -10.88
N LYS A 171 11.15 -10.69 -11.22
CA LYS A 171 12.45 -11.30 -11.49
C LYS A 171 13.19 -10.61 -12.64
N LYS A 172 12.51 -10.35 -13.76
CA LYS A 172 13.12 -9.65 -14.91
C LYS A 172 13.56 -8.23 -14.58
N VAL A 173 12.74 -7.49 -13.82
CA VAL A 173 13.12 -6.15 -13.36
C VAL A 173 14.36 -6.21 -12.46
N ALA A 174 14.41 -7.14 -11.51
CA ALA A 174 15.60 -7.28 -10.66
C ALA A 174 16.87 -7.62 -11.45
N GLU A 175 16.77 -8.48 -12.45
CA GLU A 175 17.89 -8.83 -13.35
C GLU A 175 18.35 -7.62 -14.17
N ALA A 176 17.43 -6.80 -14.69
CA ALA A 176 17.77 -5.61 -15.49
C ALA A 176 18.57 -4.55 -14.72
N TYR A 177 18.36 -4.46 -13.40
CA TYR A 177 19.07 -3.52 -12.52
C TYR A 177 20.21 -4.16 -11.73
N ASP A 178 20.50 -5.45 -11.90
CA ASP A 178 21.49 -6.20 -11.12
C ASP A 178 21.26 -6.12 -9.59
N VAL A 179 20.00 -6.29 -9.19
CA VAL A 179 19.53 -6.28 -7.80
C VAL A 179 18.75 -7.56 -7.47
N LYS A 180 18.26 -7.69 -6.24
CA LYS A 180 17.45 -8.83 -5.79
C LYS A 180 16.10 -8.37 -5.25
N MET A 181 15.04 -9.04 -5.66
CA MET A 181 13.78 -8.97 -4.93
C MET A 181 13.96 -9.61 -3.56
N VAL A 182 13.39 -9.01 -2.52
CA VAL A 182 13.42 -9.58 -1.17
C VAL A 182 12.49 -10.79 -1.11
N GLU A 183 13.00 -11.93 -0.63
CA GLU A 183 12.26 -13.18 -0.49
C GLU A 183 11.10 -13.06 0.51
N GLY A 184 9.97 -13.70 0.20
CA GLY A 184 8.84 -13.84 1.13
C GLY A 184 7.94 -12.61 1.25
N VAL A 185 8.17 -11.53 0.49
CA VAL A 185 7.25 -10.38 0.45
C VAL A 185 6.01 -10.74 -0.36
N LEU A 186 4.84 -10.48 0.22
CA LEU A 186 3.54 -10.80 -0.35
C LEU A 186 2.74 -9.52 -0.59
N SER A 187 2.20 -9.40 -1.81
CA SER A 187 1.14 -8.45 -2.14
C SER A 187 -0.21 -9.13 -1.90
N HIS A 188 -0.99 -8.63 -0.95
CA HIS A 188 -2.22 -9.28 -0.52
C HIS A 188 -3.47 -8.71 -1.18
N GLN A 189 -4.42 -9.58 -1.51
CA GLN A 189 -5.81 -9.17 -1.68
C GLN A 189 -6.34 -8.60 -0.35
N MET A 190 -6.99 -7.46 -0.40
CA MET A 190 -7.66 -6.84 0.74
C MET A 190 -9.17 -6.90 0.59
N LYS A 191 -9.84 -7.15 1.71
CA LYS A 191 -11.31 -7.20 1.85
C LYS A 191 -11.71 -6.40 3.08
N GLN A 192 -13.01 -6.25 3.32
CA GLN A 192 -13.48 -5.60 4.55
C GLN A 192 -12.94 -6.35 5.78
N PHE A 193 -12.21 -5.66 6.66
CA PHE A 193 -11.59 -6.20 7.88
C PHE A 193 -10.50 -7.28 7.64
N VAL A 194 -10.04 -7.46 6.39
CA VAL A 194 -8.98 -8.41 6.03
C VAL A 194 -7.91 -7.68 5.21
N ILE A 195 -6.76 -7.42 5.82
CA ILE A 195 -5.63 -6.72 5.18
C ILE A 195 -4.68 -7.67 4.43
N ASP A 196 -4.74 -8.96 4.74
CA ASP A 196 -3.80 -10.01 4.35
C ASP A 196 -4.55 -11.24 3.81
N GLY A 197 -5.41 -11.03 2.81
CA GLY A 197 -6.13 -12.13 2.15
C GLY A 197 -5.18 -13.15 1.51
N ASN A 198 -5.66 -14.38 1.37
CA ASN A 198 -4.85 -15.52 0.91
C ASN A 198 -4.52 -15.50 -0.59
N LYS A 199 -5.27 -14.73 -1.39
CA LYS A 199 -4.95 -14.51 -2.81
C LYS A 199 -3.83 -13.47 -2.89
N VAL A 200 -2.62 -13.94 -3.21
CA VAL A 200 -1.40 -13.12 -3.10
C VAL A 200 -0.55 -13.17 -4.37
N VAL A 201 0.28 -12.14 -4.55
CA VAL A 201 1.47 -12.17 -5.41
C VAL A 201 2.69 -12.25 -4.51
N ILE A 202 3.61 -13.16 -4.80
CA ILE A 202 4.92 -13.21 -4.12
C ILE A 202 5.98 -12.53 -4.97
N THR A 203 6.89 -11.78 -4.34
CA THR A 203 8.04 -11.18 -5.03
C THR A 203 8.99 -12.27 -5.56
N VAL A 204 9.53 -13.08 -4.64
CA VAL A 204 10.31 -14.29 -4.90
C VAL A 204 9.99 -15.32 -3.82
N ALA A 205 9.73 -16.56 -4.24
CA ALA A 205 9.49 -17.66 -3.33
C ALA A 205 10.77 -18.05 -2.57
N GLY A 206 10.68 -18.08 -1.24
CA GLY A 206 11.67 -18.74 -0.40
C GLY A 206 11.50 -20.28 -0.42
N PRO A 207 12.39 -21.03 0.24
CA PRO A 207 12.38 -22.51 0.21
C PRO A 207 11.07 -23.15 0.68
N GLU A 208 10.37 -22.51 1.62
CA GLU A 208 9.15 -23.03 2.26
C GLU A 208 7.86 -22.35 1.77
N ALA A 209 7.98 -21.25 1.01
CA ALA A 209 6.84 -20.45 0.57
C ALA A 209 6.35 -20.94 -0.79
N LYS A 210 5.14 -21.52 -0.83
CA LYS A 210 4.40 -21.78 -2.06
C LYS A 210 3.16 -20.89 -2.08
N VAL A 211 2.96 -20.21 -3.22
CA VAL A 211 1.76 -19.43 -3.50
C VAL A 211 1.00 -20.15 -4.60
N ASP A 212 -0.29 -20.35 -4.38
CA ASP A 212 -1.16 -20.93 -5.39
C ASP A 212 -1.34 -19.97 -6.56
N GLU A 213 -1.40 -20.52 -7.77
CA GLU A 213 -1.73 -19.74 -8.94
C GLU A 213 -3.17 -19.22 -8.80
N ALA A 214 -3.34 -17.91 -9.00
CA ALA A 214 -4.64 -17.25 -8.90
C ALA A 214 -4.79 -16.22 -10.01
N GLU A 215 -6.00 -16.13 -10.55
CA GLU A 215 -6.38 -15.14 -11.56
C GLU A 215 -7.04 -13.93 -10.89
N PHE A 216 -6.58 -12.72 -11.16
CA PHE A 216 -7.19 -11.48 -10.65
C PHE A 216 -8.60 -11.29 -11.23
N GLU A 217 -9.52 -10.79 -10.41
CA GLU A 217 -10.92 -10.59 -10.79
C GLU A 217 -11.34 -9.13 -10.67
N GLU A 218 -12.44 -8.78 -11.36
CA GLU A 218 -13.06 -7.47 -11.18
C GLU A 218 -13.59 -7.32 -9.76
N ASN A 219 -13.58 -6.08 -9.26
CA ASN A 219 -14.00 -5.67 -7.93
C ASN A 219 -13.12 -6.12 -6.76
N GLU A 220 -11.92 -6.65 -7.05
CA GLU A 220 -10.90 -6.93 -6.03
C GLU A 220 -10.05 -5.70 -5.69
N VAL A 221 -9.44 -5.72 -4.50
CA VAL A 221 -8.46 -4.71 -4.04
C VAL A 221 -7.18 -5.43 -3.66
N TYR A 222 -6.03 -4.85 -4.00
CA TYR A 222 -4.73 -5.38 -3.60
C TYR A 222 -3.86 -4.30 -2.97
N ALA A 223 -3.14 -4.68 -1.92
CA ALA A 223 -1.93 -3.99 -1.49
C ALA A 223 -0.74 -4.60 -2.26
N VAL A 224 -0.30 -3.92 -3.32
CA VAL A 224 0.89 -4.33 -4.08
C VAL A 224 2.11 -3.88 -3.30
N ASP A 225 2.96 -4.83 -2.92
CA ASP A 225 4.12 -4.64 -2.07
C ASP A 225 5.40 -5.09 -2.79
N VAL A 226 6.33 -4.15 -3.00
CA VAL A 226 7.58 -4.36 -3.73
C VAL A 226 8.75 -3.93 -2.87
N VAL A 227 9.58 -4.90 -2.52
CA VAL A 227 10.81 -4.66 -1.75
C VAL A 227 12.00 -5.23 -2.50
N VAL A 228 12.98 -4.37 -2.74
CA VAL A 228 14.19 -4.68 -3.52
C VAL A 228 15.41 -4.40 -2.66
N SER A 229 16.37 -5.32 -2.73
CA SER A 229 17.63 -5.29 -2.03
C SER A 229 18.77 -5.24 -3.04
N SER A 230 19.83 -4.52 -2.66
CA SER A 230 21.11 -4.63 -3.36
C SER A 230 22.06 -5.69 -2.81
N GLY A 231 21.63 -6.40 -1.78
CA GLY A 231 22.30 -7.57 -1.22
C GLY A 231 21.78 -8.87 -1.83
N GLU A 232 21.59 -9.88 -1.00
CA GLU A 232 21.18 -11.22 -1.45
C GLU A 232 19.66 -11.39 -1.60
N GLY A 233 18.85 -10.46 -1.09
CA GLY A 233 17.40 -10.57 -1.05
C GLY A 233 16.90 -11.54 0.03
N LYS A 234 17.73 -11.89 1.01
CA LYS A 234 17.47 -12.95 2.01
C LYS A 234 17.44 -12.38 3.42
N PRO A 235 16.35 -11.72 3.81
CA PRO A 235 16.30 -10.98 5.04
C PRO A 235 16.32 -11.89 6.27
N ARG A 236 16.86 -11.38 7.38
CA ARG A 236 16.95 -12.12 8.64
C ARG A 236 16.45 -11.28 9.81
N ILE A 237 15.99 -11.96 10.85
CA ILE A 237 15.73 -11.37 12.15
C ILE A 237 17.06 -11.30 12.90
N LEU A 238 17.47 -10.11 13.32
CA LEU A 238 18.69 -9.92 14.13
C LEU A 238 18.40 -9.88 15.63
N ASP A 239 17.28 -9.26 16.01
CA ASP A 239 16.80 -9.21 17.40
C ASP A 239 15.27 -9.29 17.43
N GLU A 240 14.75 -10.39 17.99
CA GLU A 240 13.30 -10.58 18.16
C GLU A 240 12.66 -9.46 18.99
N LYS A 241 13.40 -8.81 19.88
CA LYS A 241 12.90 -7.73 20.76
C LYS A 241 12.58 -6.45 20.00
N GLN A 242 13.08 -6.28 18.77
CA GLN A 242 12.73 -5.15 17.92
C GLN A 242 11.32 -5.29 17.32
N THR A 243 10.73 -6.49 17.35
CA THR A 243 9.35 -6.70 16.89
C THR A 243 8.39 -5.91 17.78
N SER A 244 7.76 -4.90 17.21
CA SER A 244 6.77 -4.07 17.88
C SER A 244 5.40 -4.13 17.22
N VAL A 245 5.31 -4.64 15.99
CA VAL A 245 4.07 -4.72 15.22
C VAL A 245 3.49 -6.13 15.27
N TYR A 246 2.19 -6.23 15.55
CA TYR A 246 1.46 -7.47 15.69
C TYR A 246 0.05 -7.36 15.10
N LYS A 247 -0.56 -8.49 14.75
CA LYS A 247 -1.98 -8.57 14.35
C LYS A 247 -2.66 -9.70 15.11
N ARG A 248 -3.95 -9.55 15.43
CA ARG A 248 -4.77 -10.61 16.03
C ARG A 248 -5.01 -11.77 15.05
N ALA A 249 -4.73 -13.00 15.48
CA ALA A 249 -5.04 -14.23 14.73
C ALA A 249 -6.44 -14.76 15.10
N LEU A 250 -7.48 -14.32 14.39
CA LEU A 250 -8.88 -14.57 14.75
C LEU A 250 -9.28 -16.05 14.70
N ASP A 251 -8.57 -16.87 13.94
CA ASP A 251 -8.74 -18.32 13.82
C ASP A 251 -8.13 -19.09 15.00
N LYS A 252 -7.39 -18.41 15.89
CA LYS A 252 -6.72 -19.01 17.04
C LYS A 252 -7.43 -18.62 18.34
N GLU A 253 -7.75 -19.65 19.12
CA GLU A 253 -8.34 -19.52 20.44
C GLU A 253 -7.50 -20.21 21.51
N TYR A 254 -7.20 -19.47 22.58
CA TYR A 254 -6.47 -19.99 23.73
C TYR A 254 -6.88 -19.24 25.00
N LYS A 255 -7.04 -19.98 26.11
CA LYS A 255 -7.42 -19.42 27.42
C LYS A 255 -6.17 -19.03 28.20
N LEU A 256 -5.75 -17.77 28.08
CA LEU A 256 -4.59 -17.21 28.79
C LEU A 256 -4.73 -17.31 30.32
N LYS A 257 -3.67 -17.82 30.97
CA LYS A 257 -3.64 -18.07 32.42
C LYS A 257 -3.23 -16.83 33.22
N LEU A 258 -2.36 -16.00 32.67
CA LEU A 258 -1.88 -14.78 33.35
C LEU A 258 -2.91 -13.65 33.26
N LYS A 259 -3.12 -12.94 34.37
CA LYS A 259 -4.05 -11.80 34.44
C LYS A 259 -3.62 -10.66 33.49
N ALA A 260 -2.33 -10.36 33.44
CA ALA A 260 -1.77 -9.34 32.56
C ALA A 260 -2.05 -9.68 31.09
N SER A 261 -1.76 -10.91 30.64
CA SER A 261 -2.00 -11.34 29.26
C SER A 261 -3.48 -11.27 28.86
N ARG A 262 -4.40 -11.67 29.76
CA ARG A 262 -5.84 -11.49 29.52
C ARG A 262 -6.24 -10.02 29.36
N ALA A 263 -5.68 -9.13 30.19
CA ALA A 263 -5.94 -7.69 30.08
C ALA A 263 -5.40 -7.12 28.76
N THR A 264 -4.16 -7.48 28.39
CA THR A 264 -3.55 -7.09 27.11
C THR A 264 -4.37 -7.58 25.91
N LEU A 265 -4.77 -8.86 25.88
CA LEU A 265 -5.60 -9.39 24.80
C LEU A 265 -6.97 -8.71 24.74
N SER A 266 -7.57 -8.40 25.90
CA SER A 266 -8.84 -7.66 25.96
C SER A 266 -8.72 -6.25 25.39
N GLU A 267 -7.64 -5.54 25.69
CA GLU A 267 -7.36 -4.21 25.10
C GLU A 267 -7.19 -4.31 23.59
N ILE A 268 -6.42 -5.29 23.11
CA ILE A 268 -6.20 -5.55 21.68
C ILE A 268 -7.52 -5.82 20.98
N ASN A 269 -8.35 -6.72 21.49
CA ASN A 269 -9.66 -7.04 20.87
C ASN A 269 -10.61 -5.83 20.84
N GLN A 270 -10.47 -4.88 21.77
CA GLN A 270 -11.31 -3.68 21.81
C GLN A 270 -10.85 -2.58 20.84
N ARG A 271 -9.54 -2.46 20.64
CA ARG A 271 -8.93 -1.33 19.91
C ARG A 271 -8.40 -1.71 18.54
N PHE A 272 -7.90 -2.92 18.39
CA PHE A 272 -7.20 -3.45 17.21
C PHE A 272 -7.69 -4.87 16.89
N PRO A 273 -9.00 -5.08 16.72
CA PRO A 273 -9.57 -6.42 16.63
C PRO A 273 -9.02 -7.21 15.43
N VAL A 274 -8.71 -6.53 14.32
CA VAL A 274 -8.32 -7.17 13.05
C VAL A 274 -7.13 -6.51 12.35
N MET A 275 -6.87 -5.22 12.60
CA MET A 275 -5.79 -4.50 11.94
C MET A 275 -4.46 -4.69 12.69
N PRO A 276 -3.32 -4.76 11.97
CA PRO A 276 -2.00 -4.62 12.57
C PRO A 276 -1.89 -3.39 13.46
N PHE A 277 -1.20 -3.55 14.59
CA PHE A 277 -0.98 -2.50 15.58
C PHE A 277 0.44 -2.57 16.13
N THR A 278 0.95 -1.45 16.62
CA THR A 278 2.22 -1.40 17.35
C THR A 278 1.97 -1.44 18.86
N ILE A 279 2.83 -2.12 19.61
CA ILE A 279 2.72 -2.19 21.08
C ILE A 279 2.93 -0.82 21.76
N ARG A 280 3.47 0.18 21.04
CA ARG A 280 3.53 1.58 21.51
C ARG A 280 2.15 2.13 21.84
N GLU A 281 1.11 1.67 21.15
CA GLU A 281 -0.26 2.13 21.36
C GLU A 281 -0.95 1.52 22.59
N LEU A 282 -0.39 0.47 23.19
CA LEU A 282 -0.99 -0.22 24.34
C LEU A 282 -0.76 0.59 25.62
N LYS A 283 -1.80 0.71 26.45
CA LYS A 283 -1.77 1.54 27.67
C LYS A 283 -1.13 0.83 28.86
N ASP A 284 -1.16 -0.50 28.87
CA ASP A 284 -0.65 -1.29 29.98
C ASP A 284 0.89 -1.32 30.01
N LYS A 285 1.49 -0.94 31.14
CA LYS A 285 2.94 -1.05 31.37
C LYS A 285 3.44 -2.51 31.31
N GLN A 286 2.56 -3.47 31.52
CA GLN A 286 2.84 -4.91 31.38
C GLN A 286 2.54 -5.47 29.98
N ALA A 287 2.17 -4.63 29.01
CA ALA A 287 1.79 -5.05 27.66
C ALA A 287 2.86 -5.93 26.98
N LYS A 288 4.15 -5.64 27.17
CA LYS A 288 5.25 -6.47 26.60
C LYS A 288 5.19 -7.93 27.06
N LEU A 289 4.86 -8.16 28.34
CA LEU A 289 4.71 -9.52 28.88
C LEU A 289 3.46 -10.19 28.30
N GLY A 290 2.33 -9.47 28.27
CA GLY A 290 1.08 -10.00 27.73
C GLY A 290 1.18 -10.34 26.24
N VAL A 291 1.81 -9.49 25.43
CA VAL A 291 2.05 -9.73 24.01
C VAL A 291 2.91 -10.97 23.80
N LYS A 292 4.00 -11.15 24.56
CA LYS A 292 4.85 -12.34 24.46
C LYS A 292 4.06 -13.64 24.73
N ASP A 293 3.22 -13.63 25.76
CA ASP A 293 2.36 -14.77 26.10
C ASP A 293 1.33 -15.05 24.98
N CYS A 294 0.73 -14.00 24.42
CA CYS A 294 -0.18 -14.11 23.28
C CYS A 294 0.50 -14.68 22.03
N VAL A 295 1.72 -14.26 21.70
CA VAL A 295 2.49 -14.79 20.56
C VAL A 295 2.84 -16.26 20.78
N THR A 296 3.26 -16.63 22.01
CA THR A 296 3.58 -18.02 22.38
C THR A 296 2.40 -18.97 22.15
N HIS A 297 1.18 -18.46 22.31
CA HIS A 297 -0.06 -19.19 22.11
C HIS A 297 -0.75 -18.87 20.76
N GLU A 298 0.00 -18.33 19.80
CA GLU A 298 -0.46 -18.04 18.43
C GLU A 298 -1.67 -17.10 18.35
N LEU A 299 -1.99 -16.36 19.41
CA LEU A 299 -3.09 -15.40 19.42
C LEU A 299 -2.74 -14.11 18.68
N LEU A 300 -1.45 -13.82 18.51
CA LEU A 300 -0.92 -12.69 17.77
C LEU A 300 0.10 -13.16 16.73
N THR A 301 -0.06 -12.69 15.50
CA THR A 301 0.91 -12.84 14.42
C THR A 301 1.92 -11.69 14.47
N PRO A 302 3.23 -11.96 14.65
CA PRO A 302 4.25 -10.92 14.66
C PRO A 302 4.57 -10.43 13.24
N TYR A 303 4.91 -9.15 13.13
CA TYR A 303 5.52 -8.54 11.94
C TYR A 303 6.96 -8.19 12.32
N PRO A 304 7.91 -9.14 12.19
CA PRO A 304 9.26 -8.95 12.69
C PRO A 304 10.01 -7.88 11.89
N VAL A 305 10.96 -7.23 12.55
CA VAL A 305 11.90 -6.33 11.89
C VAL A 305 12.96 -7.16 11.18
N LEU A 306 12.97 -7.07 9.86
CA LEU A 306 13.83 -7.84 8.98
C LEU A 306 15.01 -7.00 8.50
N HIS A 307 16.16 -7.63 8.28
CA HIS A 307 17.39 -6.96 7.92
C HIS A 307 18.12 -7.67 6.78
N GLU A 308 18.64 -6.87 5.86
CA GLU A 308 19.76 -7.23 4.99
C GLU A 308 21.09 -7.07 5.71
N LYS A 309 22.18 -7.53 5.07
CA LYS A 309 23.53 -7.34 5.58
C LYS A 309 23.85 -5.85 5.74
N GLN A 310 24.60 -5.50 6.78
CA GLN A 310 25.04 -4.13 6.99
C GLN A 310 25.84 -3.61 5.78
N GLY A 311 25.47 -2.42 5.30
CA GLY A 311 26.03 -1.80 4.10
C GLY A 311 25.22 -2.02 2.83
N ASP A 312 24.30 -2.98 2.82
CA ASP A 312 23.33 -3.11 1.72
C ASP A 312 22.19 -2.12 1.87
N ILE A 313 21.60 -1.76 0.73
CA ILE A 313 20.49 -0.83 0.62
C ILE A 313 19.24 -1.58 0.21
N VAL A 314 18.13 -1.25 0.86
CA VAL A 314 16.79 -1.78 0.57
C VAL A 314 15.84 -0.63 0.23
N ALA A 315 15.10 -0.78 -0.87
CA ALA A 315 13.98 0.09 -1.24
C ALA A 315 12.65 -0.68 -1.15
N HIS A 316 11.61 0.03 -0.74
CA HIS A 316 10.26 -0.43 -0.53
C HIS A 316 9.26 0.55 -1.15
N PHE A 317 8.42 0.04 -2.05
CA PHE A 317 7.25 0.72 -2.56
C PHE A 317 6.03 -0.16 -2.37
N LYS A 318 4.99 0.39 -1.76
CA LYS A 318 3.71 -0.27 -1.59
C LYS A 318 2.58 0.67 -1.99
N PHE A 319 1.61 0.14 -2.71
CA PHE A 319 0.42 0.90 -3.08
C PHE A 319 -0.83 0.01 -3.09
N THR A 320 -1.94 0.60 -2.67
CA THR A 320 -3.27 0.05 -2.82
C THR A 320 -3.83 0.34 -4.21
N VAL A 321 -4.36 -0.70 -4.87
CA VAL A 321 -4.98 -0.65 -6.20
C VAL A 321 -6.37 -1.28 -6.19
N LEU A 322 -7.33 -0.63 -6.83
CA LEU A 322 -8.70 -1.11 -7.02
C LEU A 322 -8.84 -1.67 -8.44
N LEU A 323 -9.29 -2.92 -8.57
CA LEU A 323 -9.54 -3.56 -9.86
C LEU A 323 -10.96 -3.26 -10.32
N MET A 324 -11.15 -2.08 -10.90
CA MET A 324 -12.45 -1.64 -11.39
C MET A 324 -12.75 -2.25 -12.77
N PRO A 325 -14.02 -2.32 -13.22
CA PRO A 325 -14.37 -2.77 -14.57
C PRO A 325 -13.71 -1.95 -15.70
N ASN A 326 -13.30 -0.70 -15.43
CA ASN A 326 -12.58 0.14 -16.38
C ASN A 326 -11.04 0.07 -16.25
N GLY A 327 -10.51 -0.82 -15.41
CA GLY A 327 -9.08 -1.04 -15.20
C GLY A 327 -8.62 -0.76 -13.77
N SER A 328 -7.31 -0.80 -13.57
CA SER A 328 -6.68 -0.71 -12.26
C SER A 328 -6.53 0.76 -11.82
N ASP A 329 -7.14 1.12 -10.68
CA ASP A 329 -7.10 2.46 -10.09
C ASP A 329 -6.14 2.47 -8.88
N ARG A 330 -4.90 2.94 -9.06
CA ARG A 330 -3.97 3.18 -7.95
C ARG A 330 -4.48 4.37 -7.14
N ILE A 331 -4.78 4.15 -5.85
CA ILE A 331 -5.34 5.18 -4.96
C ILE A 331 -4.32 5.74 -3.96
N THR A 332 -3.19 5.08 -3.80
CA THR A 332 -2.12 5.51 -2.87
C THR A 332 -0.77 5.58 -3.56
N GLY A 333 0.10 6.46 -3.06
CA GLY A 333 1.46 6.60 -3.55
C GLY A 333 2.02 8.00 -3.30
N HIS A 334 3.30 8.16 -3.64
CA HIS A 334 4.01 9.43 -3.57
C HIS A 334 4.99 9.53 -4.75
N PRO A 335 5.22 10.72 -5.33
CA PRO A 335 6.22 10.91 -6.38
C PRO A 335 7.61 10.50 -5.91
N VAL A 336 8.35 9.80 -6.78
CA VAL A 336 9.74 9.40 -6.49
C VAL A 336 10.68 10.59 -6.70
N GLN A 337 11.73 10.67 -5.89
CA GLN A 337 12.82 11.64 -6.10
C GLN A 337 13.48 11.48 -7.47
N GLU A 338 14.22 12.50 -7.91
CA GLU A 338 15.02 12.38 -9.13
C GLU A 338 16.09 11.30 -8.93
N LEU A 339 16.11 10.31 -9.81
CA LEU A 339 17.07 9.20 -9.80
C LEU A 339 17.95 9.26 -11.04
N LYS A 340 19.23 8.95 -10.88
CA LYS A 340 20.18 8.70 -11.96
C LYS A 340 20.83 7.32 -11.73
N PRO A 341 20.10 6.24 -12.05
CA PRO A 341 20.65 4.89 -11.95
C PRO A 341 21.78 4.72 -12.98
N ASP A 342 22.76 3.87 -12.66
CA ASP A 342 23.81 3.46 -13.58
C ASP A 342 23.27 2.42 -14.59
N LYS A 343 22.13 1.81 -14.28
CA LYS A 343 21.44 0.82 -15.10
C LYS A 343 20.27 1.44 -15.86
N GLU A 344 20.18 1.15 -17.16
CA GLU A 344 19.04 1.54 -18.00
C GLU A 344 18.10 0.36 -18.25
N VAL A 345 16.79 0.62 -18.27
CA VAL A 345 15.78 -0.38 -18.60
C VAL A 345 15.73 -0.56 -20.11
N ASP A 346 16.56 -1.47 -20.63
CA ASP A 346 16.58 -1.79 -22.06
C ASP A 346 15.82 -3.04 -22.47
N ASP A 347 15.39 -3.84 -21.49
CA ASP A 347 14.63 -5.06 -21.75
C ASP A 347 13.31 -4.77 -22.49
N PRO A 348 13.09 -5.37 -23.68
CA PRO A 348 11.89 -5.15 -24.48
C PRO A 348 10.58 -5.52 -23.79
N GLU A 349 10.58 -6.55 -22.93
CA GLU A 349 9.37 -6.95 -22.22
C GLU A 349 9.02 -5.96 -21.10
N ILE A 350 10.02 -5.48 -20.35
CA ILE A 350 9.79 -4.43 -19.36
C ILE A 350 9.24 -3.17 -20.03
N LYS A 351 9.82 -2.75 -21.16
CA LYS A 351 9.31 -1.62 -21.95
C LYS A 351 7.86 -1.86 -22.41
N ALA A 352 7.57 -3.07 -22.89
CA ALA A 352 6.21 -3.44 -23.33
C ALA A 352 5.20 -3.40 -22.17
N TRP A 353 5.57 -3.87 -20.98
CA TRP A 353 4.72 -3.77 -19.80
C TRP A 353 4.49 -2.33 -19.40
N LEU A 354 5.53 -1.49 -19.32
CA LEU A 354 5.42 -0.08 -18.96
C LEU A 354 4.57 0.73 -19.95
N ALA A 355 4.51 0.32 -21.22
CA ALA A 355 3.66 0.93 -22.23
C ALA A 355 2.16 0.58 -22.10
N LEU A 356 1.79 -0.42 -21.29
CA LEU A 356 0.39 -0.77 -21.06
C LEU A 356 -0.33 0.36 -20.32
N GLY A 357 -1.56 0.65 -20.73
CA GLY A 357 -2.45 1.54 -19.97
C GLY A 357 -2.98 0.87 -18.71
N THR A 358 -3.14 1.66 -17.64
CA THR A 358 -3.69 1.19 -16.35
C THR A 358 -5.22 1.20 -16.35
N LYS A 359 -5.83 2.12 -17.11
CA LYS A 359 -7.28 2.19 -17.34
C LYS A 359 -7.60 2.06 -18.81
N SER A 360 -8.70 1.39 -19.13
CA SER A 360 -9.24 1.40 -20.48
C SER A 360 -9.79 2.80 -20.79
N LYS A 361 -9.43 3.34 -21.97
CA LYS A 361 -10.15 4.50 -22.50
C LYS A 361 -11.59 4.04 -22.73
N LYS A 362 -12.57 4.69 -22.08
CA LYS A 362 -13.99 4.52 -22.44
C LYS A 362 -14.08 4.61 -23.96
N LYS A 363 -14.51 3.53 -24.63
CA LYS A 363 -14.99 3.66 -26.02
C LYS A 363 -16.10 4.69 -25.94
N GLY A 364 -15.82 5.90 -26.46
CA GLY A 364 -16.82 6.95 -26.57
C GLY A 364 -18.08 6.35 -27.19
N GLY A 365 -19.23 6.55 -26.54
CA GLY A 365 -20.50 6.03 -27.00
C GLY A 365 -20.66 6.35 -28.47
N GLY A 366 -20.61 5.31 -29.31
CA GLY A 366 -20.82 5.44 -30.73
C GLY A 366 -22.13 6.18 -30.94
N ALA A 367 -22.03 7.32 -31.65
CA ALA A 367 -23.17 8.12 -32.02
C ALA A 367 -24.28 7.21 -32.56
N LYS A 368 -25.45 7.27 -31.91
CA LYS A 368 -26.69 6.70 -32.46
C LYS A 368 -26.83 7.18 -33.90
N LYS A 369 -26.71 6.25 -34.86
CA LYS A 369 -27.19 6.42 -36.24
C LYS A 369 -28.65 6.88 -36.16
N LYS A 370 -28.90 8.18 -36.36
CA LYS A 370 -30.22 8.66 -36.76
C LYS A 370 -30.32 8.49 -38.28
N ALA A 371 -31.04 7.46 -38.68
CA ALA A 371 -31.60 7.39 -40.01
C ALA A 371 -32.60 8.55 -40.19
N LYS A 372 -32.42 9.35 -41.23
CA LYS A 372 -33.55 10.06 -41.86
C LYS A 372 -33.30 10.13 -43.37
N LYS A 373 -34.23 9.49 -44.10
CA LYS A 373 -34.34 9.47 -45.56
C LYS A 373 -34.71 10.85 -46.09
N ALA A 374 -34.05 11.20 -47.20
CA ALA A 374 -34.51 11.86 -48.43
C ALA A 374 -35.42 13.10 -48.37
N GLY A 375 -34.95 14.15 -49.05
CA GLY A 375 -35.71 15.29 -49.58
C GLY A 375 -34.77 16.18 -50.39
N GLU A 376 -35.05 16.30 -51.69
CA GLU A 376 -34.26 16.91 -52.77
C GLU A 376 -34.00 18.43 -52.64
N GLY A 377 -33.02 18.94 -53.40
CA GLY A 377 -33.10 20.31 -53.95
C GLY A 377 -31.86 21.21 -53.88
N SER A 378 -31.00 21.10 -54.90
CA SER A 378 -30.34 22.18 -55.67
C SER A 378 -29.68 23.42 -55.01
N SER A 379 -28.36 23.52 -55.25
CA SER A 379 -27.59 24.68 -55.78
C SER A 379 -27.40 25.98 -54.97
N LYS A 380 -26.12 26.31 -54.66
CA LYS A 380 -25.30 27.42 -55.21
C LYS A 380 -24.21 27.89 -54.22
N GLU A 381 -23.08 28.27 -54.83
CA GLU A 381 -21.88 28.91 -54.27
C GLU A 381 -22.15 30.16 -53.43
N ALA A 382 -21.30 30.44 -52.43
CA ALA A 382 -20.42 31.62 -52.42
C ALA A 382 -19.58 31.71 -51.13
N GLU A 383 -18.27 31.88 -51.34
CA GLU A 383 -17.32 32.81 -50.71
C GLU A 383 -17.07 32.89 -49.19
N SER A 384 -15.77 32.87 -48.92
CA SER A 384 -15.00 33.31 -47.76
C SER A 384 -15.16 34.80 -47.40
N LYS A 385 -15.16 35.14 -46.10
CA LYS A 385 -14.10 35.91 -45.38
C LYS A 385 -14.56 36.48 -44.02
N GLU A 386 -13.65 36.37 -43.06
CA GLU A 386 -13.22 37.31 -41.98
C GLU A 386 -14.19 37.91 -40.94
N GLY A 387 -13.63 38.05 -39.72
CA GLY A 387 -14.10 38.84 -38.58
C GLY A 387 -14.49 37.95 -37.40
N GLY A 388 -13.71 37.75 -36.34
CA GLY A 388 -12.98 38.74 -35.54
C GLY A 388 -13.85 39.14 -34.36
N LYS A 389 -13.55 38.64 -33.15
CA LYS A 389 -13.65 39.36 -31.87
C LYS A 389 -13.22 38.48 -30.69
N ASP A 390 -12.16 38.95 -30.06
CA ASP A 390 -11.75 38.68 -28.68
C ASP A 390 -12.87 39.03 -27.69
N GLU A 391 -13.00 38.24 -26.63
CA GLU A 391 -13.48 38.72 -25.33
C GLU A 391 -12.56 38.15 -24.24
N GLU A 392 -11.68 39.04 -23.78
CA GLU A 392 -10.92 38.93 -22.54
C GLU A 392 -11.86 38.95 -21.32
N LEU A 393 -11.58 38.08 -20.34
CA LEU A 393 -12.12 38.15 -18.99
C LEU A 393 -11.12 38.92 -18.11
N PRO A 394 -11.54 39.94 -17.34
CA PRO A 394 -10.62 40.73 -16.54
C PRO A 394 -10.29 40.06 -15.21
N ASP A 395 -8.98 39.99 -15.00
CA ASP A 395 -8.16 40.36 -13.85
C ASP A 395 -8.63 40.20 -12.39
N ALA A 396 -7.62 39.81 -11.60
CA ALA A 396 -7.61 39.64 -10.17
C ALA A 396 -7.06 40.88 -9.44
N ALA A 397 -7.66 41.22 -8.31
CA ALA A 397 -7.12 41.93 -7.13
C ALA A 397 -8.30 42.01 -6.12
N GLU A 398 -8.19 41.78 -4.81
CA GLU A 398 -7.11 41.83 -3.82
C GLU A 398 -7.13 40.61 -2.88
#